data_AF-A0AA40F9N6-F1
#
_entry.id   AF-A0AA40F9N6-F1
#
_cell.length_a   1.000
_cell.length_b   1.000
_cell.length_c   1.000
_cell.angle_alpha   90.00
_cell.angle_beta   90.00
_cell.angle_gamma   90.00
#
_symmetry.space_group_name_H-M   'P 1'
#
loop_
_entity.id
_entity.type
_entity.pdbx_description
1 polymer ?
#
loop_
_entity_poly.entity_id
_entity_poly.type
_entity_poly.pdbx_seq_one_letter_code
_entity_poly.pdbx_strand_id
1 'polypeptide(L)'
;MQCANEILSLFFLTIASMIRKAGGETTVLLVPRPTDMPKRDHTRAPRTMVNSVFRELAQEIVDVGMAHDITEAYTLIIPAFNHYGLLP
;
A
#
# COMPACT_ATOMS: atom_id res chain seq x y z
N MET A 1 -11.61 -11.76 13.80
CA MET A 1 -10.82 -10.89 12.91
C MET A 1 -10.28 -11.65 11.71
N GLN A 2 -9.62 -12.80 11.87
CA GLN A 2 -9.04 -13.55 10.74
C GLN A 2 -10.01 -13.80 9.56
N CYS A 3 -11.21 -14.34 9.81
CA CYS A 3 -12.18 -14.55 8.72
C CYS A 3 -12.62 -13.25 8.03
N ALA A 4 -12.72 -12.14 8.76
CA ALA A 4 -13.07 -10.84 8.18
C ALA A 4 -11.94 -10.33 7.26
N ASN A 5 -10.68 -10.50 7.68
CA ASN A 5 -9.51 -10.12 6.88
C ASN A 5 -9.38 -11.01 5.64
N GLU A 6 -9.70 -12.30 5.73
CA GLU A 6 -9.74 -13.21 4.58
C GLU A 6 -10.81 -12.78 3.56
N ILE A 7 -12.03 -12.49 4.02
CA ILE A 7 -13.11 -12.00 3.15
C ILE A 7 -12.72 -10.66 2.50
N LEU A 8 -12.15 -9.74 3.27
CA LEU A 8 -11.70 -8.45 2.75
C LEU A 8 -10.57 -8.60 1.72
N SER A 9 -9.64 -9.53 1.94
CA SER A 9 -8.57 -9.83 0.99
C SER A 9 -9.12 -10.39 -0.33
N LEU A 10 -10.10 -11.28 -0.26
CA LEU A 10 -10.80 -11.81 -1.45
C LEU A 10 -11.61 -10.73 -2.18
N PHE A 11 -12.20 -9.80 -1.44
CA PHE A 11 -12.90 -8.64 -2.00
C PHE A 11 -11.93 -7.75 -2.79
N PHE A 12 -10.78 -7.38 -2.22
CA PHE A 12 -9.77 -6.61 -2.96
C PHE A 12 -9.20 -7.36 -4.16
N LEU A 13 -8.98 -8.68 -4.04
CA LEU A 13 -8.54 -9.51 -5.15
C LEU A 13 -9.56 -9.48 -6.31
N THR A 14 -10.85 -9.55 -5.97
CA THR A 14 -11.94 -9.47 -6.96
C THR A 14 -11.95 -8.10 -7.64
N ILE A 15 -11.85 -7.00 -6.89
CA ILE A 15 -11.77 -5.64 -7.46
C ILE A 15 -10.56 -5.53 -8.39
N ALA A 16 -9.39 -5.94 -7.92
CA ALA A 16 -8.15 -5.86 -8.68
C ALA A 16 -8.24 -6.64 -10.01
N SER A 17 -8.94 -7.77 -10.04
CA SER A 17 -9.16 -8.56 -11.26
C SER A 17 -10.01 -7.86 -12.32
N MET A 18 -10.81 -6.86 -11.94
CA MET A 18 -11.79 -6.19 -12.82
C MET A 18 -11.30 -4.85 -13.36
N ILE A 19 -10.19 -4.31 -12.84
CA ILE A 19 -9.68 -2.99 -13.23
C ILE A 19 -8.38 -3.11 -14.04
N ARG A 20 -8.09 -2.10 -14.87
CA ARG A 20 -6.86 -2.06 -15.68
C ARG A 20 -5.76 -1.19 -15.06
N LYS A 21 -6.14 -0.27 -14.17
CA LYS A 21 -5.23 0.64 -13.46
C LYS A 21 -5.89 1.15 -12.19
N ALA A 22 -5.11 1.29 -11.12
CA ALA A 22 -5.52 2.08 -9.97
C ALA A 22 -5.53 3.57 -10.34
N GLY A 23 -6.59 4.29 -9.96
CA GLY A 23 -6.72 5.72 -10.20
C GLY A 23 -5.94 6.55 -9.17
N GLY A 24 -6.32 7.82 -9.05
CA GLY A 24 -5.75 8.75 -8.07
C GLY A 24 -4.38 9.29 -8.42
N GLU A 25 -3.89 10.16 -7.55
CA GLU A 25 -2.55 10.75 -7.62
C GLU A 25 -1.53 9.87 -6.90
N THR A 26 -0.39 9.63 -7.56
CA THR A 26 0.77 8.96 -6.97
C THR A 26 1.85 9.99 -6.70
N THR A 27 2.24 10.13 -5.43
CA THR A 27 3.33 11.00 -4.98
C THR A 27 4.55 10.17 -4.61
N VAL A 28 5.74 10.67 -4.97
CA VAL A 28 7.00 10.06 -4.59
C VAL A 28 7.54 10.79 -3.37
N LEU A 29 7.44 10.17 -2.20
CA LEU A 29 8.03 10.67 -0.97
C LEU A 29 9.52 10.30 -0.95
N LEU A 30 10.36 11.31 -0.80
CA LEU A 30 11.78 11.12 -0.51
C LEU A 30 11.90 10.78 0.97
N VAL A 31 12.23 9.53 1.30
CA VAL A 31 12.51 9.15 2.68
C VAL A 31 13.86 9.78 3.08
N PRO A 32 13.93 10.61 4.13
CA PRO A 32 15.20 11.10 4.65
C PRO A 32 16.08 9.89 4.99
N ARG A 33 17.27 9.83 4.40
CA ARG A 33 18.22 8.76 4.74
C ARG A 33 18.51 8.84 6.25
N PRO A 34 18.42 7.73 7.00
CA PRO A 34 18.89 7.70 8.38
C PRO A 34 20.35 8.19 8.42
N THR A 35 20.66 9.10 9.32
CA THR A 35 21.97 9.75 9.47
C THR A 35 23.12 8.78 9.78
N ASP A 36 22.81 7.53 10.13
CA ASP A 36 23.79 6.51 10.55
C ASP A 36 24.08 5.42 9.50
N MET A 37 23.57 5.52 8.26
CA MET A 37 23.94 4.53 7.22
C MET A 37 25.32 4.83 6.61
N PRO A 38 26.23 3.84 6.54
CA PRO A 38 27.56 4.04 5.97
C PRO A 38 27.43 4.42 4.50
N LYS A 39 28.15 5.50 4.12
CA LYS A 39 28.26 6.01 2.75
C LYS A 39 28.88 4.94 1.84
N ARG A 40 28.06 4.01 1.33
CA ARG A 40 28.41 3.22 0.15
C ARG A 40 27.33 3.45 -0.92
N ASP A 41 27.84 3.91 -2.05
CA ASP A 41 27.23 4.03 -3.36
C ASP A 41 26.06 5.00 -3.61
N HIS A 42 26.29 5.80 -4.64
CA HIS A 42 25.31 6.59 -5.35
C HIS A 42 24.27 5.68 -6.01
N THR A 43 23.18 5.36 -5.33
CA THR A 43 21.94 4.98 -6.01
C THR A 43 20.76 5.33 -5.10
N ARG A 44 20.04 6.39 -5.51
CA ARG A 44 18.70 6.87 -5.09
C ARG A 44 18.31 6.63 -3.60
N ALA A 45 18.02 7.72 -2.87
CA ALA A 45 17.31 7.63 -1.60
C ALA A 45 16.06 6.73 -1.72
N PRO A 46 15.70 5.94 -0.68
CA PRO A 46 14.50 5.13 -0.73
C PRO A 46 13.31 6.03 -1.08
N ARG A 47 12.67 5.69 -2.21
CA ARG A 47 11.50 6.39 -2.73
C ARG A 47 10.29 5.59 -2.29
N THR A 48 9.48 6.16 -1.41
CA THR A 48 8.18 5.58 -1.09
C THR A 48 7.16 6.20 -2.02
N MET A 49 6.52 5.38 -2.86
CA MET A 49 5.42 5.83 -3.70
C MET A 49 4.12 5.65 -2.95
N VAL A 50 3.36 6.74 -2.79
CA VAL A 50 2.06 6.73 -2.11
C VAL A 50 1.01 7.13 -3.11
N ASN A 51 0.02 6.26 -3.31
CA ASN A 51 -1.16 6.53 -4.12
C ASN A 51 -2.32 6.93 -3.20
N SER A 52 -3.03 8.00 -3.56
CA SER A 52 -4.17 8.54 -2.80
C SER A 52 -5.27 7.50 -2.56
N VAL A 53 -5.63 6.70 -3.56
CA VAL A 53 -6.68 5.67 -3.42
C VAL A 53 -6.27 4.60 -2.41
N PHE A 54 -5.03 4.11 -2.48
CA PHE A 54 -4.56 3.12 -1.50
C PHE A 54 -4.47 3.69 -0.10
N ARG A 55 -4.10 4.97 0.03
CA ARG A 55 -4.07 5.66 1.32
C ARG A 55 -5.47 5.81 1.92
N GLU A 56 -6.44 6.24 1.13
CA GLU A 56 -7.84 6.37 1.56
C GLU A 56 -8.42 5.01 1.97
N LEU A 57 -8.23 3.97 1.15
CA LEU A 57 -8.65 2.61 1.50
C LEU A 57 -7.99 2.12 2.80
N ALA A 58 -6.69 2.39 2.98
CA ALA A 58 -5.99 2.01 4.21
C ALA A 58 -6.54 2.76 5.43
N GLN A 59 -6.87 4.04 5.29
CA GLN A 59 -7.48 4.83 6.36
C GLN A 59 -8.86 4.29 6.75
N GLU A 60 -9.72 3.99 5.77
CA GLU A 60 -11.04 3.42 6.03
C GLU A 60 -10.96 2.08 6.79
N ILE A 61 -10.00 1.21 6.44
CA ILE A 61 -9.77 -0.07 7.15
C ILE A 61 -9.38 0.17 8.61
N VAL A 62 -8.55 1.20 8.89
CA VAL A 62 -8.15 1.56 10.25
C VAL A 62 -9.34 2.16 11.02
N ASP A 63 -10.10 3.07 10.39
CA ASP A 63 -11.21 3.78 11.02
C ASP A 63 -12.34 2.82 11.45
N VAL A 64 -12.57 1.74 10.69
CA VAL A 64 -13.52 0.69 11.05
C VAL A 64 -12.95 -0.36 12.01
N GLY A 65 -11.68 -0.22 12.42
CA GLY A 65 -11.00 -1.12 13.37
C GLY A 65 -10.60 -2.48 12.80
N MET A 66 -10.46 -2.60 11.48
CA MET A 66 -9.96 -3.84 10.85
C MET A 66 -8.44 -3.95 10.84
N ALA A 67 -7.73 -2.82 10.98
CA ALA A 67 -6.29 -2.75 11.19
C ALA A 67 -5.96 -1.73 12.30
N HIS A 68 -4.84 -1.93 13.00
CA HIS A 68 -4.37 -1.03 14.06
C HIS A 68 -3.70 0.23 13.49
N ASP A 69 -3.08 0.12 12.32
CA ASP A 69 -2.45 1.23 11.62
C ASP A 69 -2.46 1.06 10.09
N ILE A 70 -2.05 2.12 9.38
CA ILE A 70 -1.99 2.18 7.92
C ILE A 70 -1.05 1.12 7.33
N THR A 71 0.04 0.79 8.02
CA THR A 71 1.00 -0.21 7.55
C THR A 71 0.37 -1.59 7.55
N GLU A 72 -0.34 -1.95 8.62
CA GLU A 72 -1.11 -3.18 8.71
C GLU A 72 -2.23 -3.20 7.66
N ALA A 73 -2.97 -2.10 7.49
CA ALA A 73 -4.01 -2.01 6.46
C ALA A 73 -3.45 -2.25 5.04
N TYR A 74 -2.25 -1.74 4.73
CA TYR A 74 -1.59 -2.02 3.45
C TYR A 74 -1.29 -3.50 3.23
N THR A 75 -1.07 -4.30 4.28
CA THR A 75 -0.85 -5.75 4.14
C THR A 75 -2.10 -6.47 3.60
N LEU A 76 -3.28 -5.89 3.78
CA LEU A 76 -4.56 -6.42 3.29
C LEU A 76 -4.86 -5.96 1.85
N ILE A 77 -4.44 -4.74 1.49
CA ILE A 77 -4.71 -4.13 0.19
C ILE A 77 -3.64 -4.51 -0.85
N ILE A 78 -2.37 -4.22 -0.56
CA ILE A 78 -1.29 -4.21 -1.55
C ILE A 78 -1.08 -5.55 -2.24
N PRO A 79 -1.13 -6.72 -1.57
CA PRO A 79 -0.92 -8.00 -2.25
C PRO A 79 -1.91 -8.26 -3.40
N ALA A 80 -3.17 -7.88 -3.24
CA ALA A 80 -4.20 -8.06 -4.26
C ALA A 80 -3.93 -7.21 -5.50
N PHE A 81 -3.60 -5.94 -5.33
CA PHE A 81 -3.29 -5.04 -6.46
C PHE A 81 -1.93 -5.36 -7.09
N ASN A 82 -0.95 -5.81 -6.30
CA ASN A 82 0.33 -6.28 -6.81
C ASN A 82 0.19 -7.52 -7.69
N HIS A 83 -0.70 -8.45 -7.32
CA HIS A 83 -0.95 -9.69 -8.07
C HIS A 83 -1.34 -9.41 -9.54
N TYR A 84 -2.06 -8.31 -9.78
CA TYR A 84 -2.48 -7.88 -11.12
C TYR A 84 -1.60 -6.76 -11.72
N GLY A 85 -0.47 -6.42 -11.10
CA GLY A 85 0.43 -5.38 -11.61
C GLY A 85 -0.15 -3.96 -11.57
N LEU A 86 -1.01 -3.68 -10.59
CA LEU A 86 -1.75 -2.41 -10.45
C LEU A 86 -1.09 -1.43 -9.48
N LEU A 87 0.10 -1.73 -8.99
CA LEU A 87 0.89 -0.78 -8.19
C LEU A 87 1.59 0.25 -9.09
N PRO A 88 1.79 1.49 -8.63
CA PRO A 88 2.49 2.54 -9.37
C PRO A 88 3.98 2.25 -9.59
#